data_AF-A0A4Q3CBC9-F1
#
_entry.id   AF-A0A4Q3CBC9-F1
#
_cell.length_a   1.000
_cell.length_b   1.000
_cell.length_c   1.000
_cell.angle_alpha   90.00
_cell.angle_beta   90.00
_cell.angle_gamma   90.00
#
_symmetry.space_group_name_H-M   'P 1'
#
loop_
_entity.id
_entity.type
_entity.pdbx_description
1 polymer ?
#
loop_
_entity_poly.entity_id
_entity_poly.type
_entity_poly.pdbx_seq_one_letter_code
_entity_poly.pdbx_strand_id
1 'polypeptide(L)'
;EVRAELKALIMDDTYYKLIGRNDGRGAIIVSQESEAVEWAPKLCGRVANLVPIDSIDEAIREMNSYTQTVGVYPDSLKADIRDALAIQGAQRIMSLGYVITSTEASPQDGIEPMRRMVRWITDDTCVAETTPAAWEAVLGDARVAAAE
;
A
#
# COMPACT_ATOMS: atom_id res chain seq x y z
N GLU A 1 13.24 -16.04 -3.38
CA GLU A 1 14.20 -14.93 -3.21
C GLU A 1 13.89 -14.09 -1.98
N VAL A 2 12.76 -13.37 -1.91
CA VAL A 2 12.33 -12.53 -0.75
C VAL A 2 12.46 -13.22 0.62
N ARG A 3 12.16 -14.53 0.73
CA ARG A 3 12.32 -15.28 1.99
C ARG A 3 13.77 -15.35 2.49
N ALA A 4 14.74 -15.43 1.58
CA ALA A 4 16.16 -15.44 1.95
C ALA A 4 16.59 -14.05 2.44
N GLU A 5 16.14 -12.99 1.76
CA GLU A 5 16.37 -11.60 2.19
C GLU A 5 15.79 -11.33 3.58
N LEU A 6 14.55 -11.77 3.83
CA LEU A 6 13.92 -11.67 5.15
C LEU A 6 14.68 -12.44 6.24
N LYS A 7 15.40 -13.53 5.90
CA LYS A 7 16.27 -14.23 6.87
C LYS A 7 17.50 -13.41 7.21
N ALA A 8 18.08 -12.72 6.22
CA ALA A 8 19.26 -11.89 6.43
C ALA A 8 18.93 -10.71 7.36
N LEU A 9 17.77 -10.07 7.18
CA LEU A 9 17.31 -8.95 8.01
C LEU A 9 17.08 -9.31 9.50
N ILE A 10 16.95 -10.58 9.86
CA ILE A 10 16.77 -10.99 11.27
C ILE A 10 18.08 -10.87 12.06
N MET A 11 19.23 -10.87 11.38
CA MET A 11 20.54 -10.96 12.00
C MET A 11 21.06 -9.60 12.50
N ASP A 12 20.47 -8.50 12.04
CA ASP A 12 20.85 -7.13 12.40
C ASP A 12 19.59 -6.23 12.40
N ASP A 13 19.21 -5.72 13.57
CA ASP A 13 18.03 -4.87 13.76
C ASP A 13 18.35 -3.36 13.76
N THR A 14 19.61 -2.99 13.46
CA THR A 14 20.07 -1.60 13.47
C THR A 14 19.32 -0.75 12.44
N TYR A 15 19.15 -1.26 11.23
CA TYR A 15 18.57 -0.52 10.09
C TYR A 15 17.11 -0.89 9.81
N TYR A 16 16.72 -2.14 10.12
CA TYR A 16 15.39 -2.65 9.82
C TYR A 16 14.88 -3.52 10.97
N LYS A 17 13.65 -3.24 11.41
CA LYS A 17 12.94 -4.08 12.37
C LYS A 17 11.91 -4.94 11.65
N LEU A 18 11.96 -6.25 11.87
CA LEU A 18 11.01 -7.19 11.28
C LEU A 18 9.86 -7.50 12.26
N ILE A 19 8.62 -7.30 11.81
CA ILE A 19 7.39 -7.69 12.53
C ILE A 19 6.74 -8.85 11.76
N GLY A 20 6.50 -9.97 12.43
CA GLY A 20 5.92 -11.18 11.83
C GLY A 20 6.81 -12.41 11.98
N ARG A 21 6.41 -13.53 11.36
CA ARG A 21 7.15 -14.80 11.44
C ARG A 21 7.73 -15.17 10.09
N ASN A 22 8.97 -15.67 10.08
CA ASN A 22 9.65 -16.17 8.88
C ASN A 22 9.20 -17.60 8.49
N ASP A 23 7.90 -17.86 8.63
CA ASP A 23 7.24 -19.13 8.34
C ASP A 23 6.41 -19.07 7.05
N GLY A 24 6.46 -17.94 6.32
CA GLY A 24 5.71 -17.72 5.08
C GLY A 24 4.31 -17.14 5.28
N ARG A 25 3.91 -16.79 6.51
CA ARG A 25 2.61 -16.16 6.79
C ARG A 25 2.58 -14.66 6.46
N GLY A 26 3.74 -14.03 6.31
CA GLY A 26 3.88 -12.61 5.97
C GLY A 26 4.77 -11.88 6.98
N ALA A 27 5.25 -10.71 6.59
CA ALA A 27 6.11 -9.89 7.45
C ALA A 27 6.02 -8.41 7.06
N ILE A 28 6.20 -7.54 8.06
CA ILE A 28 6.34 -6.10 7.89
C ILE A 28 7.77 -5.73 8.23
N ILE A 29 8.46 -5.10 7.29
CA ILE A 29 9.81 -4.56 7.46
C ILE A 29 9.65 -3.10 7.83
N VAL A 30 10.19 -2.67 8.96
CA VAL A 30 10.13 -1.28 9.41
C VAL A 30 11.53 -0.69 9.31
N SER A 31 11.75 0.16 8.30
CA SER A 31 12.99 0.92 8.17
C SER A 31 13.14 1.89 9.35
N GLN A 32 14.34 2.00 9.90
CA GLN A 32 14.65 2.97 10.96
C GLN A 32 15.02 4.35 10.40
N GLU A 33 15.41 4.41 9.12
CA GLU A 33 15.77 5.61 8.37
C GLU A 33 14.86 5.75 7.14
N SER A 34 14.97 6.88 6.42
CA SER A 34 14.16 7.21 5.23
C SER A 34 14.53 6.43 3.96
N GLU A 35 14.94 5.17 4.12
CA GLU A 35 15.38 4.31 3.02
C GLU A 35 14.59 2.98 3.03
N ALA A 36 14.04 2.63 1.87
CA ALA A 36 13.46 1.33 1.65
C ALA A 36 14.56 0.25 1.59
N VAL A 37 14.18 -1.02 1.77
CA VAL A 37 15.10 -2.12 1.46
C VAL A 37 15.47 -2.11 -0.02
N GLU A 38 16.72 -2.43 -0.36
CA GLU A 38 17.22 -2.39 -1.75
C GLU A 38 16.39 -3.22 -2.74
N TRP A 39 15.73 -4.26 -2.25
CA TRP A 39 14.89 -5.18 -3.00
C TRP A 39 13.40 -4.85 -2.89
N ALA A 40 13.03 -3.63 -2.47
CA ALA A 40 11.64 -3.19 -2.35
C ALA A 40 10.80 -3.40 -3.63
N PRO A 41 11.33 -3.19 -4.86
CA PRO A 41 10.59 -3.49 -6.09
C PRO A 41 10.21 -4.97 -6.27
N LYS A 42 10.86 -5.89 -5.53
CA LYS A 42 10.56 -7.33 -5.53
C LYS A 42 9.53 -7.71 -4.46
N LEU A 43 9.11 -6.78 -3.59
CA LEU A 43 8.10 -7.04 -2.57
C LEU A 43 6.76 -7.37 -3.22
N CYS A 44 6.15 -8.47 -2.80
CA CYS A 44 4.84 -8.88 -3.26
C CYS A 44 4.12 -9.75 -2.21
N GLY A 45 2.80 -9.89 -2.36
CA GLY A 45 1.99 -10.72 -1.49
C GLY A 45 1.86 -10.16 -0.07
N ARG A 46 2.19 -10.96 0.94
CA ARG A 46 1.99 -10.65 2.37
C ARG A 46 3.22 -10.02 3.04
N VAL A 47 4.07 -9.36 2.25
CA VAL A 47 5.28 -8.69 2.75
C VAL A 47 5.24 -7.23 2.33
N ALA A 48 5.41 -6.32 3.28
CA ALA A 48 5.45 -4.88 3.03
C ALA A 48 6.60 -4.22 3.79
N ASN A 49 7.08 -3.08 3.29
CA ASN A 49 8.09 -2.27 3.94
C ASN A 49 7.47 -0.92 4.32
N LEU A 50 7.50 -0.60 5.63
CA LEU A 50 7.19 0.71 6.17
C LEU A 50 8.47 1.53 6.21
N VAL A 51 8.43 2.68 5.54
CA VAL A 51 9.57 3.60 5.44
C VAL A 51 9.11 4.95 6.02
N PRO A 52 9.77 5.46 7.07
CA PRO A 52 9.51 6.82 7.55
C PRO A 52 9.95 7.84 6.50
N ILE A 53 9.20 8.92 6.38
CA ILE A 53 9.48 10.03 5.47
C ILE A 53 9.32 11.35 6.23
N ASP A 54 10.10 12.36 5.88
CA ASP A 54 10.02 13.67 6.54
C ASP A 54 8.91 14.54 5.93
N SER A 55 8.58 14.30 4.66
CA SER A 55 7.58 15.05 3.92
C SER A 55 6.83 14.18 2.92
N ILE A 56 5.58 14.56 2.62
CA ILE A 56 4.76 13.84 1.62
C ILE A 56 5.35 13.97 0.21
N ASP A 57 6.09 15.06 -0.06
CA ASP A 57 6.78 15.26 -1.33
C ASP A 57 7.81 14.15 -1.62
N GLU A 58 8.41 13.54 -0.59
CA GLU A 58 9.28 12.38 -0.76
C GLU A 58 8.49 11.18 -1.26
N ALA A 59 7.35 10.87 -0.63
CA ALA A 59 6.49 9.78 -1.11
C ALA A 59 6.01 10.01 -2.55
N ILE A 60 5.68 11.25 -2.93
CA ILE A 60 5.27 11.58 -4.30
C ILE A 60 6.42 11.33 -5.28
N ARG A 61 7.67 11.67 -4.93
CA ARG A 61 8.84 11.47 -5.79
C ARG A 61 9.19 10.00 -6.04
N GLU A 62 8.85 9.11 -5.10
CA GLU A 62 9.06 7.67 -5.26
C GLU A 62 8.05 6.99 -6.21
N MET A 63 6.96 7.69 -6.56
CA MET A 63 5.93 7.16 -7.46
C MET A 63 6.29 7.37 -8.93
N ASN A 64 5.78 6.48 -9.77
CA ASN A 64 5.99 6.54 -11.21
C ASN A 64 4.82 5.90 -11.97
N SER A 65 4.96 5.72 -13.29
CA SER A 65 3.92 5.13 -14.15
C SER A 65 3.53 3.68 -13.79
N TYR A 66 4.33 2.98 -12.99
CA TYR A 66 4.03 1.63 -12.50
C TYR A 66 3.23 1.65 -11.18
N THR A 67 3.07 2.80 -10.54
CA THR A 67 2.27 2.96 -9.31
C THR A 67 0.78 2.88 -9.65
N GLN A 68 0.15 1.74 -9.40
CA GLN A 68 -1.29 1.56 -9.67
C GLN A 68 -2.15 2.28 -8.64
N THR A 69 -2.13 1.80 -7.40
CA THR A 69 -3.00 2.30 -6.32
C THR A 69 -2.20 2.92 -5.20
N VAL A 70 -2.66 4.08 -4.73
CA VAL A 70 -2.10 4.83 -3.60
C VAL A 70 -3.17 4.94 -2.51
N GLY A 71 -2.92 4.31 -1.38
CA GLY A 71 -3.74 4.46 -0.17
C GLY A 71 -3.27 5.66 0.64
N VAL A 72 -4.18 6.56 1.02
CA VAL A 72 -3.90 7.80 1.73
C VAL A 72 -4.67 7.83 3.05
N TYR A 73 -4.01 8.30 4.11
CA TYR A 73 -4.63 8.59 5.39
C TYR A 73 -3.96 9.82 6.03
N PRO A 74 -4.71 10.77 6.61
CA PRO A 74 -6.17 10.87 6.57
C PRO A 74 -6.70 11.26 5.18
N ASP A 75 -7.96 10.98 4.89
CA ASP A 75 -8.57 11.26 3.57
C ASP A 75 -8.55 12.74 3.17
N SER A 76 -8.56 13.64 4.16
CA SER A 76 -8.47 15.08 3.92
C SER A 76 -7.20 15.45 3.13
N LEU A 77 -6.12 14.68 3.27
CA LEU A 77 -4.85 14.94 2.60
C LEU A 77 -4.94 14.75 1.08
N LYS A 78 -5.85 13.90 0.59
CA LYS A 78 -5.99 13.62 -0.85
C LYS A 78 -6.25 14.88 -1.66
N ALA A 79 -7.01 15.83 -1.10
CA ALA A 79 -7.31 17.09 -1.78
C ALA A 79 -6.04 17.89 -2.13
N ASP A 80 -5.01 17.81 -1.30
CA ASP A 80 -3.77 18.58 -1.45
C ASP A 80 -2.78 17.89 -2.40
N ILE A 81 -2.81 16.54 -2.48
CA ILE A 81 -1.75 15.78 -3.16
C ILE A 81 -2.20 15.07 -4.43
N ARG A 82 -3.51 14.92 -4.67
CA ARG A 82 -4.03 14.07 -5.76
C ARG A 82 -3.53 14.48 -7.15
N ASP A 83 -3.38 15.77 -7.41
CA ASP A 83 -2.93 16.25 -8.72
C ASP A 83 -1.44 15.92 -8.92
N ALA A 84 -0.62 16.05 -7.88
CA ALA A 84 0.80 15.68 -7.94
C ALA A 84 0.99 14.16 -8.12
N LEU A 85 0.23 13.35 -7.36
CA LEU A 85 0.18 11.90 -7.52
C LEU A 85 -0.25 11.51 -8.94
N ALA A 86 -1.30 12.17 -9.44
CA ALA A 86 -1.84 11.95 -10.76
C ALA A 86 -0.84 12.28 -11.87
N ILE A 87 -0.02 13.33 -11.71
CA ILE A 87 1.04 13.67 -12.66
C ILE A 87 2.14 12.61 -12.65
N GLN A 88 2.61 12.20 -11.47
CA GLN A 88 3.70 11.22 -11.33
C GLN A 88 3.38 9.84 -11.88
N GLY A 89 2.10 9.45 -11.86
CA GLY A 89 1.66 8.23 -12.51
C GLY A 89 0.71 7.35 -11.71
N ALA A 90 0.31 7.78 -10.50
CA ALA A 90 -0.73 7.10 -9.75
C ALA A 90 -2.03 7.01 -10.58
N GLN A 91 -2.66 5.84 -10.56
CA GLN A 91 -3.86 5.57 -11.36
C GLN A 91 -5.13 5.55 -10.52
N ARG A 92 -5.00 5.16 -9.25
CA ARG A 92 -6.09 5.16 -8.27
C ARG A 92 -5.59 5.69 -6.94
N ILE A 93 -6.27 6.69 -6.41
CA ILE A 93 -6.01 7.28 -5.09
C ILE A 93 -7.20 6.91 -4.22
N MET A 94 -6.97 6.42 -3.01
CA MET A 94 -8.07 5.98 -2.16
C MET A 94 -7.79 6.06 -0.67
N SER A 95 -8.82 5.91 0.16
CA SER A 95 -8.67 5.72 1.61
C SER A 95 -7.80 4.50 1.91
N LEU A 96 -6.78 4.66 2.75
CA LEU A 96 -5.82 3.61 3.09
C LEU A 96 -6.53 2.35 3.63
N GLY A 97 -6.15 1.19 3.09
CA GLY A 97 -6.61 -0.13 3.54
C GLY A 97 -7.94 -0.59 2.93
N TYR A 98 -8.54 0.19 2.03
CA TYR A 98 -9.78 -0.16 1.33
C TYR A 98 -9.57 -0.74 -0.07
N VAL A 99 -8.34 -1.12 -0.45
CA VAL A 99 -8.00 -1.52 -1.84
C VAL A 99 -8.93 -2.59 -2.45
N ILE A 100 -9.42 -3.51 -1.61
CA ILE A 100 -10.29 -4.61 -2.02
C ILE A 100 -11.76 -4.20 -2.25
N THR A 101 -12.17 -2.99 -1.87
CA THR A 101 -13.57 -2.51 -2.00
C THR A 101 -13.80 -1.79 -3.33
N SER A 102 -13.08 -2.21 -4.39
CA SER A 102 -13.11 -1.54 -5.69
C SER A 102 -14.43 -1.68 -6.42
N THR A 103 -14.87 -0.59 -7.05
CA THR A 103 -15.95 -0.61 -8.03
C THR A 103 -15.51 -1.39 -9.27
N GLU A 104 -16.29 -2.42 -9.65
CA GLU A 104 -16.05 -3.19 -10.88
C GLU A 104 -16.05 -2.27 -12.11
N ALA A 105 -15.13 -2.53 -13.04
CA ALA A 105 -15.01 -1.81 -14.33
C ALA A 105 -14.77 -0.29 -14.25
N SER A 106 -14.17 0.18 -13.15
CA SER A 106 -13.78 1.58 -13.01
C SER A 106 -12.65 1.96 -14.00
N PRO A 107 -12.59 3.21 -14.51
CA PRO A 107 -11.78 3.56 -15.68
C PRO A 107 -10.26 3.61 -15.43
N GLN A 108 -9.78 3.47 -14.19
CA GLN A 108 -8.34 3.38 -13.89
C GLN A 108 -7.69 2.16 -14.57
N ASP A 109 -6.35 2.12 -14.57
CA ASP A 109 -5.56 0.97 -15.03
C ASP A 109 -5.79 0.56 -16.50
N GLY A 110 -6.46 1.42 -17.29
CA GLY A 110 -6.84 1.10 -18.67
C GLY A 110 -7.86 -0.04 -18.78
N ILE A 111 -8.57 -0.35 -17.68
CA ILE A 111 -9.58 -1.41 -17.59
C ILE A 111 -10.75 -1.12 -18.54
N GLU A 112 -11.11 0.16 -18.77
CA GLU A 112 -12.13 0.53 -19.75
C GLU A 112 -11.51 0.68 -21.17
N PRO A 113 -11.73 -0.30 -22.09
CA PRO A 113 -10.99 -0.35 -23.36
C PRO A 113 -11.35 0.78 -24.33
N MET A 114 -12.51 1.40 -24.14
CA MET A 114 -13.10 2.37 -25.06
C MET A 114 -12.59 3.81 -24.85
N ARG A 115 -11.87 4.09 -23.76
CA ARG A 115 -11.46 5.46 -23.38
C ARG A 115 -9.94 5.67 -23.30
N ARG A 116 -9.18 5.08 -24.23
CA ARG A 116 -7.70 5.12 -24.24
C ARG A 116 -7.05 6.43 -24.71
N MET A 117 -7.82 7.42 -25.14
CA MET A 117 -7.26 8.71 -25.59
C MET A 117 -6.74 9.58 -24.45
N VAL A 118 -7.11 9.26 -23.21
CA VAL A 118 -6.64 9.96 -22.01
C VAL A 118 -6.33 8.93 -20.92
N ARG A 119 -5.46 9.29 -19.98
CA ARG A 119 -5.26 8.53 -18.74
C ARG A 119 -6.34 8.93 -17.74
N TRP A 120 -7.18 7.99 -17.34
CA TRP A 120 -8.16 8.19 -16.28
C TRP A 120 -7.56 7.85 -14.93
N ILE A 121 -7.85 8.68 -13.94
CA ILE A 121 -7.38 8.55 -12.57
C ILE A 121 -8.59 8.68 -11.66
N THR A 122 -8.72 7.79 -10.68
CA THR A 122 -9.84 7.79 -9.74
C THR A 122 -9.38 8.21 -8.34
N ASP A 123 -10.25 8.92 -7.64
CA ASP A 123 -10.09 9.33 -6.24
C ASP A 123 -11.31 8.81 -5.45
N ASP A 124 -11.11 7.73 -4.70
CA ASP A 124 -12.15 7.03 -3.96
C ASP A 124 -12.07 7.37 -2.46
N THR A 125 -13.16 7.82 -1.87
CA THR A 125 -13.28 7.97 -0.41
C THR A 125 -14.18 6.89 0.14
N CYS A 126 -13.65 6.05 1.02
CA CYS A 126 -14.41 5.01 1.71
C CYS A 126 -14.86 5.54 3.07
N VAL A 127 -16.14 5.34 3.38
CA VAL A 127 -16.73 5.73 4.66
C VAL A 127 -17.04 4.46 5.44
N ALA A 128 -16.51 4.34 6.66
CA ALA A 128 -16.56 3.11 7.44
C ALA A 128 -18.00 2.61 7.69
N GLU A 129 -18.98 3.51 7.76
CA GLU A 129 -20.39 3.18 7.99
C GLU A 129 -21.03 2.43 6.81
N THR A 130 -20.58 2.67 5.58
CA THR A 130 -21.17 2.07 4.36
C THR A 130 -20.24 1.07 3.69
N THR A 131 -18.94 1.21 3.94
CA THR A 131 -17.89 0.35 3.40
C THR A 131 -17.09 -0.18 4.59
N PRO A 132 -17.38 -1.41 5.04
CA PRO A 132 -16.61 -2.03 6.12
C PRO A 132 -15.14 -2.12 5.72
N ALA A 133 -14.26 -1.88 6.67
CA ALA A 133 -12.83 -1.97 6.40
C ALA A 133 -12.41 -3.43 6.18
N ALA A 134 -11.48 -3.64 5.25
CA ALA A 134 -10.98 -4.98 4.91
C ALA A 134 -10.47 -5.76 6.13
N TRP A 135 -9.82 -5.06 7.07
CA TRP A 135 -9.28 -5.66 8.28
C TRP A 135 -10.34 -5.99 9.33
N GLU A 136 -11.54 -5.42 9.28
CA GLU A 136 -12.61 -5.74 10.24
C GLU A 136 -13.15 -7.14 10.00
N ALA A 137 -13.29 -7.55 8.74
CA ALA A 137 -13.62 -8.92 8.37
C ALA A 137 -12.54 -9.90 8.86
N VAL A 138 -11.26 -9.55 8.70
CA VAL A 138 -10.12 -10.41 9.08
C VAL A 138 -9.89 -10.47 10.60
N LEU A 139 -10.05 -9.35 11.31
CA LEU A 139 -9.91 -9.28 12.77
C LEU A 139 -11.08 -9.96 13.50
N GLY A 140 -12.27 -9.98 12.90
CA GLY A 140 -13.39 -10.79 13.38
C GLY A 140 -12.98 -12.26 13.54
N ASP A 141 -12.38 -12.83 12.49
CA ASP A 141 -11.91 -14.22 12.48
C ASP A 141 -10.70 -14.44 13.41
N ALA A 142 -9.75 -13.49 13.46
CA ALA A 142 -8.56 -13.60 14.30
C ALA A 142 -8.86 -13.52 15.81
N ARG A 143 -9.86 -12.73 16.21
CA ARG A 143 -10.31 -12.66 17.62
C ARG A 143 -11.03 -13.92 18.06
N VAL A 144 -11.77 -14.58 17.16
CA VAL A 144 -12.40 -15.88 17.43
C VAL A 144 -11.32 -16.97 17.57
N ALA A 145 -10.34 -17.00 16.67
CA ALA A 145 -9.25 -17.98 16.73
C ALA A 145 -8.25 -17.81 17.89
N ALA A 146 -8.18 -16.61 18.50
CA ALA A 146 -7.37 -16.37 19.69
C ALA A 146 -8.11 -16.64 21.02
N ALA A 147 -9.42 -16.92 20.94
CA ALA A 147 -10.27 -17.27 22.08
C ALA A 147 -10.51 -18.80 22.23
N GLU A 148 -10.00 -19.60 21.29
CA GLU A 148 -9.90 -21.07 21.34
C GLU A 148 -8.47 -21.51 21.73
#